data_AF-A0A8J6WE69-F1
#
_entry.id   AF-A0A8J6WE69-F1
#
_cell.length_a   1.000
_cell.length_b   1.000
_cell.length_c   1.000
_cell.angle_alpha   90.00
_cell.angle_beta   90.00
_cell.angle_gamma   90.00
#
_symmetry.space_group_name_H-M   'P 1'
#
loop_
_entity.id
_entity.type
_entity.pdbx_description
1 polymer ?
#
loop_
_entity_poly.entity_id
_entity_poly.type
_entity_poly.pdbx_seq_one_letter_code
_entity_poly.pdbx_strand_id
1 'polypeptide(L)'
;MWTTFGLGQTRLGWHLSQAEPQPVPAAQRLLADRIEELTTYFVNQKKRTGGTRAQDSAETWATVLARRELGDSLQTIAEDLSIPYETAKTHSKLARRSLRGDA
;
A
#
# COMPACT_ATOMS: atom_id res chain seq x y z
N MET A 1 45.19 -26.79 -29.48
CA MET A 1 44.96 -28.17 -29.03
C MET A 1 43.56 -28.23 -28.42
N TRP A 2 42.80 -29.27 -28.79
CA TRP A 2 41.35 -29.42 -28.63
C TRP A 2 40.98 -30.09 -27.28
N THR A 3 39.75 -29.83 -26.82
CA THR A 3 38.86 -30.69 -25.99
C THR A 3 39.15 -30.81 -24.49
N THR A 4 38.15 -30.49 -23.66
CA THR A 4 37.44 -31.52 -22.88
C THR A 4 36.02 -31.04 -22.53
N PHE A 5 35.08 -31.81 -23.07
CA PHE A 5 33.67 -31.89 -22.71
C PHE A 5 33.51 -32.63 -21.38
N GLY A 6 32.47 -32.29 -20.63
CA GLY A 6 31.80 -33.20 -19.71
C GLY A 6 32.10 -32.96 -18.24
N LEU A 7 31.08 -32.48 -17.51
CA LEU A 7 30.45 -33.18 -16.39
C LEU A 7 29.57 -32.20 -15.61
N GLY A 8 28.30 -32.57 -15.42
CA GLY A 8 27.39 -31.92 -14.49
C GLY A 8 26.10 -31.38 -15.09
N GLN A 9 25.36 -32.20 -15.85
CA GLN A 9 23.90 -32.04 -15.87
C GLN A 9 23.38 -32.28 -14.44
N THR A 10 23.25 -31.20 -13.69
CA THR A 10 22.54 -31.14 -12.40
C THR A 10 22.08 -29.69 -12.29
N ARG A 11 20.81 -29.35 -12.49
CA ARG A 11 19.73 -29.68 -11.58
C ARG A 11 18.40 -29.60 -12.32
N LEU A 12 17.71 -30.73 -12.31
CA LEU A 12 16.30 -30.92 -12.62
C LEU A 12 15.43 -29.85 -11.93
N GLY A 13 14.39 -29.43 -12.65
CA GLY A 13 13.21 -28.81 -12.05
C GLY A 13 13.29 -27.30 -11.93
N TRP A 14 13.36 -26.59 -13.06
CA TRP A 14 12.57 -25.36 -13.19
C TRP A 14 11.11 -25.80 -13.08
N HIS A 15 10.66 -25.98 -11.83
CA HIS A 15 9.27 -26.23 -11.54
C HIS A 15 8.55 -24.99 -12.05
N LEU A 16 7.90 -25.19 -13.18
CA LEU A 16 6.77 -24.44 -13.67
C LEU A 16 5.73 -24.43 -12.54
N SER A 17 5.95 -23.60 -11.54
CA SER A 17 4.84 -23.02 -10.80
C SER A 17 4.52 -21.77 -11.59
N GLN A 18 3.69 -21.88 -12.63
CA GLN A 18 2.34 -21.32 -12.57
C GLN A 18 2.11 -20.74 -11.18
N ALA A 19 2.45 -19.45 -11.03
CA ALA A 19 1.96 -18.66 -9.93
C ALA A 19 0.44 -18.59 -10.15
N GLU A 20 -0.25 -19.63 -9.66
CA GLU A 20 -1.63 -19.54 -9.23
C GLU A 20 -1.74 -18.19 -8.50
N PRO A 21 -2.70 -17.32 -8.86
CA PRO A 21 -2.90 -16.08 -8.13
C PRO A 21 -3.17 -16.49 -6.68
N GLN A 22 -2.16 -16.32 -5.81
CA GLN A 22 -2.31 -16.60 -4.39
C GLN A 22 -3.57 -15.85 -3.96
N PRO A 23 -4.56 -16.53 -3.37
CA PRO A 23 -5.76 -15.86 -2.92
C PRO A 23 -5.31 -14.79 -1.94
N VAL A 24 -5.46 -13.53 -2.35
CA VAL A 24 -5.10 -12.37 -1.55
C VAL A 24 -5.77 -12.58 -0.19
N PRO A 25 -4.99 -12.68 0.91
CA PRO A 25 -5.55 -12.95 2.22
C PRO A 25 -6.71 -12.01 2.50
N ALA A 26 -7.83 -12.52 3.03
CA ALA A 26 -9.06 -11.75 3.19
C ALA A 26 -8.84 -10.39 3.88
N ALA A 27 -7.90 -10.32 4.83
CA ALA A 27 -7.49 -9.09 5.50
C ALA A 27 -6.89 -8.02 4.55
N GLN A 28 -6.10 -8.42 3.56
CA GLN A 28 -5.50 -7.52 2.57
C GLN A 28 -6.55 -7.01 1.58
N ARG A 29 -7.55 -7.82 1.27
CA ARG A 29 -8.68 -7.42 0.43
C ARG A 29 -9.58 -6.42 1.16
N LEU A 30 -9.91 -6.68 2.43
CA LEU A 30 -10.60 -5.71 3.29
C LEU A 30 -9.83 -4.40 3.43
N LEU A 31 -8.49 -4.47 3.54
CA LEU A 31 -7.62 -3.30 3.57
C LEU A 31 -7.76 -2.50 2.26
N ALA A 32 -7.64 -3.17 1.11
CA ALA A 32 -7.71 -2.51 -0.20
C ALA A 32 -9.08 -1.85 -0.42
N ASP A 33 -10.17 -2.57 -0.16
CA ASP A 33 -11.53 -2.05 -0.25
C ASP A 33 -11.69 -0.79 0.64
N ARG A 34 -11.15 -0.84 1.87
CA ARG A 34 -11.21 0.28 2.80
C ARG A 34 -10.38 1.49 2.35
N ILE A 35 -9.21 1.27 1.76
CA ILE A 35 -8.40 2.34 1.17
C ILE A 35 -9.15 3.00 0.02
N GLU A 36 -9.80 2.23 -0.85
CA GLU A 36 -10.55 2.75 -1.99
C GLU A 36 -11.74 3.62 -1.54
N GLU A 37 -12.51 3.15 -0.56
CA GLU A 37 -13.61 3.92 0.05
C GLU A 37 -13.13 5.28 0.60
N LEU A 38 -12.07 5.25 1.42
CA LEU A 38 -11.51 6.45 2.04
C LEU A 38 -10.90 7.40 1.01
N THR A 39 -10.21 6.86 0.01
CA THR A 39 -9.63 7.64 -1.09
C THR A 39 -10.74 8.35 -1.85
N THR A 40 -11.81 7.64 -2.21
CA THR A 40 -12.98 8.22 -2.88
C THR A 40 -13.60 9.34 -2.05
N TYR A 41 -13.76 9.13 -0.73
CA TYR A 41 -14.26 10.16 0.18
C TYR A 41 -13.37 11.41 0.18
N PHE A 42 -12.07 11.25 0.40
CA PHE A 42 -11.12 12.38 0.47
C PHE A 42 -10.96 13.09 -0.88
N VAL A 43 -10.93 12.36 -1.99
CA VAL A 43 -10.90 12.92 -3.34
C VAL A 43 -12.18 13.72 -3.59
N ASN A 44 -13.36 13.20 -3.25
CA ASN A 44 -14.62 13.93 -3.43
C ASN A 44 -14.69 15.18 -2.55
N GLN A 45 -14.16 15.14 -1.33
CA GLN A 45 -14.05 16.32 -0.48
C GLN A 45 -13.10 17.37 -1.08
N LYS A 46 -11.95 16.94 -1.62
CA LYS A 46 -10.92 17.83 -2.20
C LYS A 46 -11.16 18.24 -3.66
N LYS A 47 -12.05 17.59 -4.40
CA LYS A 47 -12.47 18.00 -5.76
C LYS A 47 -12.98 19.45 -5.78
N ARG A 48 -13.53 19.93 -4.65
CA ARG A 48 -13.91 21.34 -4.48
C ARG A 48 -12.73 22.31 -4.40
N THR A 49 -11.54 21.83 -4.05
CA THR A 49 -10.33 22.63 -3.81
C THR A 49 -9.29 22.52 -4.93
N GLY A 50 -9.42 21.53 -5.83
CA GLY A 50 -8.72 21.46 -7.12
C GLY A 50 -7.28 20.91 -7.08
N GLY A 51 -6.97 19.98 -7.99
CA GLY A 51 -5.60 19.62 -8.40
C GLY A 51 -5.17 18.17 -8.17
N THR A 52 -4.21 17.71 -8.97
CA THR A 52 -3.58 16.36 -8.89
C THR A 52 -2.94 16.12 -7.53
N ARG A 53 -2.27 17.14 -6.95
CA ARG A 53 -1.65 17.04 -5.61
C ARG A 53 -2.65 16.72 -4.49
N ALA A 54 -3.90 17.14 -4.66
CA ALA A 54 -4.95 16.82 -3.69
C ALA A 54 -5.37 15.35 -3.77
N GLN A 55 -5.28 14.72 -4.94
CA GLN A 55 -5.54 13.30 -5.13
C GLN A 55 -4.42 12.46 -4.50
N ASP A 56 -3.15 12.79 -4.77
CA ASP A 56 -1.99 12.09 -4.18
C ASP A 56 -2.02 12.16 -2.64
N SER A 57 -2.40 13.33 -2.11
CA SER A 57 -2.56 13.53 -0.67
C SER A 57 -3.75 12.75 -0.11
N ALA A 58 -4.85 12.64 -0.86
CA ALA A 58 -6.03 11.87 -0.45
C ALA A 58 -5.73 10.38 -0.35
N GLU A 59 -5.00 9.84 -1.33
CA GLU A 59 -4.56 8.45 -1.34
C GLU A 59 -3.64 8.17 -0.15
N THR A 60 -2.62 9.01 0.07
CA THR A 60 -1.72 8.88 1.22
C THR A 60 -2.48 8.91 2.56
N TRP A 61 -3.46 9.80 2.70
CA TRP A 61 -4.29 9.88 3.91
C TRP A 61 -5.16 8.64 4.10
N ALA A 62 -5.73 8.11 3.02
CA ALA A 62 -6.53 6.88 3.03
C ALA A 62 -5.68 5.68 3.44
N THR A 63 -4.49 5.51 2.87
CA THR A 63 -3.58 4.41 3.21
C THR A 63 -3.15 4.45 4.68
N VAL A 64 -2.72 5.61 5.17
CA VAL A 64 -2.30 5.78 6.57
C VAL A 64 -3.46 5.51 7.53
N LEU A 65 -4.67 5.97 7.20
CA LEU A 65 -5.83 5.79 8.05
C LEU A 65 -6.34 4.34 8.04
N ALA A 66 -6.49 3.72 6.87
CA ALA A 66 -6.95 2.33 6.75
C ALA A 66 -6.03 1.36 7.50
N ARG A 67 -4.71 1.54 7.38
CA ARG A 67 -3.73 0.76 8.14
C ARG A 67 -3.84 1.00 9.65
N ARG A 68 -4.09 2.25 10.07
CA ARG A 68 -4.35 2.55 11.48
C ARG A 68 -5.62 1.91 12.01
N GLU A 69 -6.67 1.80 11.20
CA GLU A 69 -7.91 1.10 11.56
C GLU A 69 -7.68 -0.41 11.71
N LEU A 70 -6.77 -1.00 10.94
CA LEU A 70 -6.37 -2.42 11.05
C LEU A 70 -5.43 -2.73 12.23
N GLY A 71 -4.93 -1.71 12.93
CA GLY A 71 -4.10 -1.86 14.12
C GLY A 71 -2.61 -1.63 13.90
N ASP A 72 -2.18 -1.23 12.70
CA ASP A 72 -0.77 -0.94 12.45
C ASP A 72 -0.27 0.26 13.28
N SER A 73 0.99 0.15 13.70
CA SER A 73 1.67 1.25 14.38
C SER A 73 2.01 2.37 13.37
N LEU A 74 2.01 3.63 13.81
CA LEU A 74 2.43 4.74 12.95
C LEU A 74 3.89 4.60 12.50
N GLN A 75 4.72 3.92 13.27
CA GLN A 75 6.12 3.69 12.95
C GLN A 75 6.26 2.69 11.80
N THR A 76 5.52 1.58 11.84
CA THR A 76 5.45 0.60 10.75
C THR A 76 4.93 1.23 9.46
N ILE A 77 3.90 2.06 9.55
CA ILE A 77 3.35 2.78 8.39
C ILE A 77 4.38 3.76 7.81
N ALA A 78 5.09 4.47 8.69
CA ALA A 78 6.13 5.43 8.29
C ALA A 78 7.30 4.74 7.58
N GLU A 79 7.73 3.59 8.08
CA GLU A 79 8.77 2.75 7.48
C GLU A 79 8.35 2.24 6.09
N ASP A 80 7.12 1.70 5.98
CA ASP A 80 6.62 1.14 4.72
C ASP A 80 6.40 2.21 3.64
N LEU A 81 5.87 3.38 4.02
CA LEU A 81 5.68 4.50 3.11
C LEU A 81 6.98 5.31 2.89
N SER A 82 8.08 4.96 3.56
CA SER A 82 9.34 5.70 3.56
C SER A 82 9.17 7.19 3.90
N ILE A 83 8.25 7.50 4.82
CA ILE A 83 7.96 8.86 5.28
C ILE A 83 8.42 9.05 6.73
N PRO A 84 8.72 10.28 7.16
CA PRO A 84 8.98 10.55 8.57
C PRO A 84 7.77 10.20 9.46
N TYR A 85 8.04 9.75 10.68
CA TYR A 85 7.00 9.44 11.67
C TYR A 85 6.03 10.61 11.92
N GLU A 86 6.56 11.83 12.02
CA GLU A 86 5.75 13.03 12.21
C GLU A 86 4.82 13.30 11.01
N THR A 87 5.25 12.95 9.80
CA THR A 87 4.43 13.03 8.58
C THR A 87 3.29 12.02 8.64
N ALA A 88 3.56 10.76 9.00
CA ALA A 88 2.53 9.73 9.17
C ALA A 88 1.50 10.14 10.24
N LYS A 89 1.96 10.67 11.37
CA LYS A 89 1.11 11.21 12.45
C LYS A 89 0.24 12.37 11.96
N THR A 90 0.81 13.28 11.17
CA THR A 90 0.12 14.43 10.60
C THR A 90 -0.97 13.98 9.62
N HIS A 91 -0.66 13.06 8.70
CA HIS A 91 -1.64 12.49 7.79
C HIS A 91 -2.76 11.76 8.53
N SER A 92 -2.44 10.95 9.53
CA SER A 92 -3.44 10.29 10.38
C SER A 92 -4.35 11.29 11.11
N LYS A 93 -3.81 12.41 11.59
CA LYS A 93 -4.58 13.47 12.25
C LYS A 93 -5.51 14.19 11.27
N LEU A 94 -4.99 14.58 10.11
CA LEU A 94 -5.75 15.30 9.08
C LEU A 94 -6.86 14.42 8.48
N ALA A 95 -6.57 13.15 8.19
CA ALA A 95 -7.55 12.17 7.72
C ALA A 95 -8.72 12.02 8.71
N ARG A 96 -8.41 11.86 10.01
CA ARG A 96 -9.43 11.76 11.07
C ARG A 96 -10.26 13.03 11.21
N ARG A 97 -9.65 14.21 11.08
CA ARG A 97 -10.38 15.50 11.12
C ARG A 97 -11.32 15.65 9.93
N SER A 98 -10.86 15.26 8.74
CA SER A 98 -11.66 15.29 7.52
C SER A 98 -12.92 14.42 7.62
N LEU A 99 -12.82 13.22 8.22
CA LEU A 99 -13.98 12.36 8.47
C LEU A 99 -15.00 12.95 9.48
N ARG A 100 -14.55 13.82 10.38
CA ARG A 100 -15.44 14.49 11.35
C ARG A 100 -16.25 15.64 10.74
N GLY A 101 -15.91 16.08 9.53
CA GLY A 101 -16.56 17.22 8.87
C GLY A 101 -16.07 18.59 9.33
N ASP A 102 -15.01 18.68 10.13
CA ASP A 102 -14.40 19.93 10.61
C ASP A 102 -13.35 20.50 9.64
N ALA A 103 -13.45 20.14 8.35
CA ALA A 103 -12.46 20.43 7.30
C ALA A 103 -12.86 21.64 6.46
#